data_AF-A0A3D0XHV0-F1
#
_entry.id   AF-A0A3D0XHV0-F1
#
_cell.length_a   1.000
_cell.length_b   1.000
_cell.length_c   1.000
_cell.angle_alpha   90.00
_cell.angle_beta   90.00
_cell.angle_gamma   90.00
#
_symmetry.space_group_name_H-M   'P 1'
#
loop_
_entity.id
_entity.type
_entity.pdbx_description
1 polymer ?
#
loop_
_entity_poly.entity_id
_entity_poly.type
_entity_poly.pdbx_seq_one_letter_code
_entity_poly.pdbx_strand_id
1 'polypeptide(L)'
;AVVVTDAFSCVVLILGAAIICISGLSEVGGVGALKEAIASKSWTQDHLTLLPPADHSHYPWPAVVLGLGFVLGPAYWMGNQAIVQRTLGTRSAAEARASYVFCAAIKMFFPLLLVLPGLIGIVLLEKELGSPGETWDGNRVLP
;
A
#
# COMPACT_ATOMS: atom_id res chain seq x y z
N ALA A 1 19.99 -8.10 17.62
CA ALA A 1 20.46 -8.44 16.26
C ALA A 1 19.33 -8.26 15.24
N VAL A 2 18.28 -9.10 15.26
CA VAL A 2 17.19 -9.09 14.25
C VAL A 2 16.46 -7.73 14.12
N VAL A 3 16.10 -7.07 15.23
CA VAL A 3 15.39 -5.78 15.17
C VAL A 3 16.24 -4.67 14.55
N VAL A 4 17.56 -4.70 14.73
CA VAL A 4 18.47 -3.68 14.16
C VAL A 4 18.60 -3.88 12.66
N THR A 5 18.73 -5.12 12.20
CA THR A 5 18.74 -5.44 10.76
C THR A 5 17.40 -5.10 10.10
N ASP A 6 16.27 -5.36 10.77
CA ASP A 6 14.94 -4.97 10.28
C ASP A 6 14.84 -3.44 10.12
N ALA A 7 15.32 -2.67 11.11
CA ALA A 7 15.29 -1.22 11.08
C ALA A 7 16.13 -0.65 9.92
N PHE A 8 17.34 -1.19 9.71
CA PHE A 8 18.18 -0.80 8.57
C PHE A 8 17.50 -1.12 7.23
N SER A 9 16.97 -2.33 7.08
CA SER A 9 16.23 -2.74 5.88
C SER A 9 15.02 -1.85 5.62
N CYS A 10 14.30 -1.43 6.66
CA CYS A 10 13.18 -0.51 6.54
C CYS A 10 13.61 0.83 5.91
N VAL A 11 14.71 1.42 6.36
CA VAL A 11 15.24 2.67 5.80
C VAL A 11 15.64 2.47 4.34
N VAL A 12 16.36 1.40 4.02
CA VAL A 12 16.79 1.10 2.64
C VAL A 12 15.60 0.94 1.71
N LEU A 13 14.56 0.20 2.12
CA LEU A 13 13.36 -0.03 1.32
C LEU A 13 12.55 1.25 1.10
N ILE A 14 12.41 2.09 2.14
CA ILE A 14 11.72 3.38 2.01
C ILE A 14 12.46 4.28 1.01
N LEU A 15 13.79 4.36 1.11
CA LEU A 15 14.59 5.15 0.19
C LEU A 15 14.50 4.61 -1.25
N GLY A 16 14.60 3.30 -1.44
CA GLY A 16 14.46 2.66 -2.74
C GLY A 16 13.09 2.92 -3.38
N ALA A 17 12.01 2.73 -2.61
CA ALA A 17 10.65 3.00 -3.08
C ALA A 17 10.44 4.49 -3.40
N ALA A 18 10.99 5.40 -2.58
CA ALA A 18 10.93 6.83 -2.84
C ALA A 18 11.66 7.22 -4.12
N ILE A 19 12.85 6.67 -4.38
CA ILE A 19 13.60 6.89 -5.62
C ILE A 19 12.76 6.45 -6.82
N ILE A 20 12.19 5.24 -6.79
CA ILE A 20 11.33 4.70 -7.86
C ILE A 20 10.11 5.60 -8.10
N CYS A 21 9.45 6.04 -7.02
CA CYS A 21 8.31 6.95 -7.12
C CYS A 21 8.70 8.28 -7.77
N ILE A 22 9.81 8.89 -7.35
CA ILE A 22 10.25 10.19 -7.85
C ILE A 22 10.71 10.10 -9.30
N SER A 23 11.55 9.11 -9.65
CA SER A 23 12.03 8.94 -11.02
C SER A 23 10.89 8.57 -11.97
N GLY A 24 10.04 7.61 -11.59
CA GLY A 24 8.91 7.18 -12.40
C GLY A 24 7.88 8.30 -12.60
N LEU A 25 7.62 9.10 -11.57
CA LEU A 25 6.72 10.26 -11.70
C LEU A 25 7.31 11.35 -12.61
N SER A 26 8.63 11.54 -12.58
CA SER A 26 9.33 12.43 -13.52
C SER A 26 9.20 11.94 -14.96
N GLU A 27 9.32 10.63 -15.20
CA GLU A 27 9.19 10.04 -16.54
C GLU A 27 7.76 10.10 -17.09
N VAL A 28 6.75 9.94 -16.22
CA VAL A 28 5.33 10.10 -16.60
C VAL A 28 4.98 11.55 -16.93
N GLY A 29 5.75 12.54 -16.46
CA GLY A 29 5.46 13.96 -16.64
C GLY A 29 4.70 14.60 -15.46
N GLY A 30 4.77 13.99 -14.28
CA GLY A 30 4.22 14.51 -13.04
C GLY A 30 2.86 13.93 -12.64
N VAL A 31 2.35 14.38 -11.48
CA VAL A 31 1.10 13.86 -10.89
C VAL A 31 -0.13 14.14 -11.76
N GLY A 32 -0.16 15.28 -12.44
CA GLY A 32 -1.26 15.64 -13.35
C GLY A 32 -1.35 14.66 -14.52
N ALA A 33 -0.24 14.48 -15.24
CA ALA A 33 -0.13 13.53 -16.35
C ALA A 33 -0.46 12.11 -15.91
N LEU A 34 0.00 11.67 -14.74
CA LEU A 34 -0.35 10.36 -14.19
C LEU A 34 -1.86 10.21 -13.98
N LYS A 35 -2.51 11.20 -13.35
CA LYS A 35 -3.96 11.15 -13.09
C LYS A 35 -4.76 11.12 -14.39
N GLU A 36 -4.38 11.92 -15.37
CA GLU A 36 -5.03 11.95 -16.69
C GLU A 36 -4.84 10.63 -17.44
N ALA A 37 -3.62 10.10 -17.46
CA ALA A 37 -3.30 8.83 -18.11
C ALA A 37 -4.09 7.67 -17.48
N ILE A 38 -4.20 7.62 -16.15
CA ILE A 38 -5.06 6.64 -15.47
C ILE A 38 -6.52 6.88 -15.84
N ALA A 39 -7.07 8.09 -15.66
CA ALA A 39 -8.47 8.38 -15.94
C ALA A 39 -8.90 8.10 -17.40
N SER A 40 -7.98 8.18 -18.37
CA SER A 40 -8.25 7.84 -19.77
C SER A 40 -8.49 6.34 -20.04
N LYS A 41 -8.13 5.45 -19.11
CA LYS A 41 -8.27 4.00 -19.26
C LYS A 41 -9.58 3.53 -18.63
N SER A 42 -10.44 2.90 -19.44
CA SER A 42 -11.77 2.42 -19.03
C SER A 42 -11.75 1.43 -17.85
N TRP A 43 -10.68 0.65 -17.69
CA TRP A 43 -10.57 -0.37 -16.64
C TRP A 43 -9.93 0.15 -15.33
N THR A 44 -9.54 1.43 -15.26
CA THR A 44 -8.88 2.01 -14.07
C THR A 44 -9.73 3.04 -13.31
N GLN A 45 -11.02 3.15 -13.60
CA GLN A 45 -11.90 4.21 -13.09
C GLN A 45 -11.89 4.35 -11.56
N ASP A 46 -11.77 3.23 -10.84
CA ASP A 46 -11.75 3.22 -9.37
C ASP A 46 -10.35 3.30 -8.75
N HIS A 47 -9.26 3.28 -9.53
CA HIS A 47 -7.89 3.20 -8.99
C HIS A 47 -7.44 4.47 -8.25
N LEU A 48 -8.11 5.60 -8.48
CA LEU A 48 -7.88 6.87 -7.76
C LEU A 48 -8.98 7.16 -6.73
N THR A 49 -9.95 6.25 -6.59
CA THR A 49 -11.06 6.37 -5.65
C THR A 49 -10.69 5.68 -4.34
N LEU A 50 -10.59 6.47 -3.26
CA LEU A 50 -10.16 5.95 -1.95
C LEU A 50 -11.14 4.92 -1.37
N LEU A 51 -12.44 5.16 -1.54
CA LEU A 51 -13.51 4.28 -1.07
C LEU A 51 -14.48 4.04 -2.24
N PRO A 52 -14.38 2.90 -2.93
CA PRO A 52 -15.31 2.54 -3.98
C PRO A 52 -16.75 2.37 -3.46
N PRO A 53 -17.76 2.37 -4.34
CA PRO A 53 -19.16 2.19 -3.97
C PRO A 53 -19.45 0.92 -3.13
N ALA A 54 -20.55 0.92 -2.39
CA ALA A 54 -20.92 -0.21 -1.52
C ALA A 54 -21.27 -1.49 -2.30
N ASP A 55 -21.61 -1.36 -3.57
CA ASP A 55 -21.94 -2.41 -4.53
C ASP A 55 -20.76 -2.78 -5.45
N HIS A 56 -19.57 -2.21 -5.21
CA HIS A 56 -18.37 -2.59 -5.96
C HIS A 56 -18.10 -4.09 -5.81
N SER A 57 -17.89 -4.79 -6.93
CA SER A 57 -17.81 -6.26 -6.99
C SER A 57 -16.73 -6.88 -6.09
N HIS A 58 -15.53 -6.28 -6.05
CA HIS A 58 -14.40 -6.79 -5.27
C HIS A 58 -14.08 -6.01 -3.98
N TYR A 59 -14.21 -4.67 -3.99
CA TYR A 59 -13.75 -3.80 -2.90
C TYR A 59 -14.86 -2.87 -2.36
N PRO A 60 -16.02 -3.40 -1.94
CA PRO A 60 -17.09 -2.56 -1.43
C PRO A 60 -16.66 -1.89 -0.13
N TRP A 61 -16.79 -0.56 -0.02
CA TRP A 61 -16.27 0.18 1.14
C TRP A 61 -16.74 -0.36 2.51
N PRO A 62 -17.99 -0.85 2.71
CA PRO A 62 -18.39 -1.37 4.00
C PRO A 62 -17.58 -2.60 4.39
N ALA A 63 -17.32 -3.50 3.44
CA ALA A 63 -16.50 -4.69 3.71
C ALA A 63 -15.04 -4.32 3.97
N VAL A 64 -14.49 -3.34 3.26
CA VAL A 64 -13.12 -2.84 3.51
C VAL A 64 -13.03 -2.21 4.90
N VAL A 65 -13.90 -1.27 5.24
CA VAL A 65 -13.83 -0.58 6.53
C VAL A 65 -14.16 -1.53 7.69
N LEU A 66 -15.27 -2.26 7.61
CA LEU A 66 -15.74 -3.12 8.70
C LEU A 66 -14.95 -4.43 8.79
N GLY A 67 -14.66 -5.07 7.65
CA GLY A 67 -13.91 -6.31 7.60
C GLY A 67 -12.40 -6.08 7.77
N LEU A 68 -11.77 -5.38 6.82
CA LEU A 68 -10.31 -5.16 6.86
C LEU A 68 -9.92 -4.22 8.02
N GLY A 69 -10.67 -3.14 8.24
CA GLY A 69 -10.39 -2.16 9.30
C GLY A 69 -10.72 -2.66 10.71
N PHE A 70 -11.97 -3.01 10.99
CA PHE A 70 -12.42 -3.33 12.36
C PHE A 70 -12.17 -4.78 12.79
N VAL A 71 -12.13 -5.74 11.86
CA VAL A 71 -11.90 -7.15 12.20
C VAL A 71 -10.44 -7.54 11.97
N LEU A 72 -9.96 -7.48 10.72
CA LEU A 72 -8.63 -7.99 10.38
C LEU A 72 -7.50 -7.11 10.94
N GLY A 73 -7.69 -5.79 10.98
CA GLY A 73 -6.74 -4.86 11.56
C GLY A 73 -6.36 -5.24 13.01
N PRO A 74 -7.29 -5.20 13.98
CA PRO A 74 -7.00 -5.58 15.35
C PRO A 74 -6.48 -7.01 15.49
N ALA A 75 -7.05 -7.97 14.73
CA ALA A 75 -6.59 -9.35 14.75
C ALA A 75 -5.11 -9.49 14.34
N TYR A 76 -4.67 -8.74 13.33
CA TYR A 76 -3.27 -8.72 12.91
C TYR A 76 -2.35 -8.09 13.97
N TRP A 77 -2.70 -6.90 14.48
CA TRP A 77 -1.83 -6.16 15.39
C TRP A 77 -1.74 -6.75 16.80
N MET A 78 -2.81 -7.38 17.29
CA MET A 78 -2.86 -8.01 18.61
C MET A 78 -2.58 -9.51 18.57
N GLY A 79 -2.89 -10.18 17.46
CA GLY A 79 -2.70 -11.63 17.30
C GLY A 79 -1.34 -12.05 16.76
N ASN A 80 -0.61 -11.16 16.08
CA ASN A 80 0.72 -11.48 15.55
C ASN A 80 1.78 -11.44 16.65
N GLN A 81 2.29 -12.62 17.02
CA GLN A 81 3.30 -12.78 18.07
C GLN A 81 4.57 -11.97 17.82
N ALA A 82 5.01 -11.82 16.57
CA ALA A 82 6.21 -11.03 16.27
C ALA A 82 6.01 -9.54 16.59
N ILE A 83 4.78 -9.01 16.50
CA ILE A 83 4.46 -7.63 16.85
C ILE A 83 4.37 -7.51 18.37
N VAL A 84 3.63 -8.41 19.02
CA VAL A 84 3.46 -8.42 20.48
C VAL A 84 4.81 -8.51 21.19
N GLN A 85 5.71 -9.38 20.73
CA GLN A 85 7.05 -9.52 21.32
C GLN A 85 7.90 -8.26 21.21
N ARG A 86 7.82 -7.51 20.10
CA ARG A 86 8.54 -6.22 19.96
C ARG A 86 8.01 -5.18 20.93
N THR A 87 6.71 -5.16 21.17
CA THR A 87 6.07 -4.28 22.17
C THR A 87 6.51 -4.62 23.58
N LEU A 88 6.54 -5.91 23.95
CA LEU A 88 7.00 -6.36 25.26
C LEU A 88 8.50 -6.16 25.50
N GLY A 89 9.28 -6.02 24.43
CA GLY A 89 10.73 -5.74 24.50
C GLY A 89 11.10 -4.28 24.77
N THR A 90 10.11 -3.37 24.90
CA THR A 90 10.35 -1.95 25.22
C THR A 90 10.69 -1.76 26.71
N ARG A 91 11.32 -0.63 27.07
CA ARG A 91 11.77 -0.42 28.47
C ARG A 91 10.63 -0.01 29.39
N SER A 92 9.56 0.56 28.85
CA SER A 92 8.38 0.97 29.60
C SER A 92 7.11 0.97 28.74
N ALA A 93 5.95 0.90 29.41
CA ALA A 93 4.66 1.03 28.74
C ALA A 93 4.49 2.39 28.03
N ALA A 94 5.15 3.45 28.52
CA ALA A 94 5.14 4.75 27.88
C ALA A 94 5.89 4.72 26.54
N GLU A 95 7.07 4.09 26.49
CA GLU A 95 7.83 3.89 25.25
C GLU A 95 7.07 3.01 24.25
N ALA A 96 6.41 1.94 24.72
CA ALA A 96 5.55 1.11 23.87
C ALA A 96 4.47 1.94 23.18
N ARG A 97 3.72 2.75 23.95
CA ARG A 97 2.64 3.60 23.42
C ARG A 97 3.18 4.65 22.43
N ALA A 98 4.27 5.32 22.77
CA ALA A 98 4.91 6.28 21.88
C ALA A 98 5.35 5.64 20.56
N SER A 99 5.92 4.43 20.62
CA SER A 99 6.34 3.66 19.43
C SER A 99 5.16 3.32 18.52
N TYR A 100 4.01 2.96 19.08
CA TYR A 100 2.80 2.70 18.28
C TYR A 100 2.26 3.95 17.59
N VAL A 101 2.20 5.08 18.29
CA VAL A 101 1.75 6.35 17.68
C VAL A 101 2.70 6.79 16.57
N PHE A 102 4.00 6.67 16.79
CA PHE A 102 5.01 6.97 15.78
C PHE A 102 4.89 6.04 14.56
N CYS A 103 4.71 4.73 14.78
CA CYS A 103 4.49 3.76 13.71
C CYS A 103 3.20 4.07 12.92
N ALA A 104 2.11 4.43 13.60
CA ALA A 104 0.85 4.79 12.96
C ALA A 104 1.00 6.03 12.06
N ALA A 105 1.74 7.06 12.53
CA ALA A 105 2.02 8.24 11.73
C ALA A 105 2.81 7.90 10.46
N ILE A 106 3.87 7.09 10.57
CA ILE A 106 4.65 6.62 9.42
C ILE A 106 3.77 5.81 8.45
N LYS A 107 2.91 4.93 8.98
CA LYS A 107 2.06 4.03 8.18
C LYS A 107 1.09 4.79 7.27
N MET A 108 0.75 6.05 7.57
CA MET A 108 -0.07 6.87 6.66
C MET A 108 0.60 7.17 5.32
N PHE A 109 1.94 7.16 5.26
CA PHE A 109 2.69 7.41 4.03
C PHE A 109 2.97 6.14 3.22
N PHE A 110 2.96 4.97 3.87
CA PHE A 110 3.30 3.69 3.24
C PHE A 110 2.44 3.34 2.01
N PRO A 111 1.10 3.55 2.02
CA PRO A 111 0.28 3.29 0.85
C PRO A 111 0.74 4.07 -0.39
N LEU A 112 1.26 5.29 -0.24
CA LEU A 112 1.78 6.06 -1.37
C LEU A 112 3.00 5.37 -1.98
N LEU A 113 3.94 4.91 -1.17
CA LEU A 113 5.16 4.23 -1.64
C LEU A 113 4.89 2.86 -2.29
N LEU A 114 3.75 2.23 -1.98
CA LEU A 114 3.39 0.92 -2.54
C LEU A 114 2.45 1.02 -3.75
N VAL A 115 1.47 1.92 -3.71
CA VAL A 115 0.46 2.06 -4.78
C VAL A 115 1.01 2.89 -5.95
N LEU A 116 1.76 3.96 -5.66
CA LEU A 116 2.23 4.88 -6.70
C LEU A 116 3.13 4.22 -7.76
N PRO A 117 4.11 3.35 -7.40
CA PRO A 117 4.88 2.62 -8.40
C PRO A 117 4.02 1.73 -9.30
N GLY A 118 2.94 1.13 -8.75
CA GLY A 118 1.99 0.35 -9.53
C GLY A 118 1.26 1.20 -10.58
N LEU A 119 0.77 2.38 -10.18
CA LEU A 119 0.13 3.33 -11.11
C LEU A 119 1.11 3.85 -12.17
N ILE A 120 2.35 4.14 -11.79
CA ILE A 120 3.41 4.52 -12.73
C ILE A 120 3.66 3.39 -13.72
N GLY A 121 3.74 2.14 -13.25
CA GLY A 121 3.92 0.96 -14.09
C GLY A 121 2.81 0.78 -15.13
N ILE A 122 1.54 1.04 -14.75
CA ILE A 122 0.41 1.01 -15.68
C ILE A 122 0.60 1.99 -16.86
N VAL A 123 1.21 3.15 -16.62
CA VAL A 123 1.42 4.17 -17.66
C VAL A 123 2.69 3.92 -18.47
N LEU A 124 3.82 3.64 -17.81
CA LEU A 124 5.11 3.49 -18.50
C LEU A 124 5.24 2.17 -19.25
N LEU A 125 4.68 1.08 -18.72
CA LEU A 125 4.84 -0.27 -19.28
C LEU A 125 3.65 -0.71 -20.15
N GLU A 126 2.70 0.19 -20.41
CA GLU A 126 1.49 -0.13 -21.19
C GLU A 126 1.81 -0.74 -22.55
N LYS A 127 2.83 -0.21 -23.25
CA LYS A 127 3.21 -0.71 -24.59
C LYS A 127 3.77 -2.13 -24.56
N GLU A 128 4.35 -2.53 -23.44
CA GLU A 128 4.98 -3.85 -23.27
C GLU A 128 3.98 -4.88 -22.73
N LEU A 129 3.11 -4.47 -21.80
CA LEU A 129 2.18 -5.34 -21.10
C LEU A 129 0.80 -5.44 -21.79
N GLY A 130 0.43 -4.43 -22.57
CA GLY A 130 -0.91 -4.31 -23.16
C GLY A 130 -2.01 -4.04 -22.13
N SER A 131 -3.25 -3.92 -22.59
CA SER A 131 -4.41 -3.85 -21.71
C SER A 131 -4.69 -5.22 -21.06
N PRO A 132 -5.19 -5.26 -19.82
CA PRO A 132 -5.65 -6.51 -19.22
C PRO A 132 -6.64 -7.22 -20.15
N GLY A 133 -6.43 -8.53 -20.38
CA GLY A 133 -7.35 -9.33 -21.17
C GLY A 133 -8.71 -9.51 -20.46
N GLU A 134 -9.75 -9.88 -21.20
CA GLU A 134 -11.12 -10.03 -20.65
C GLU A 134 -11.22 -11.02 -19.47
N THR A 135 -10.29 -11.98 -19.39
CA THR A 135 -10.22 -12.99 -18.31
C THR A 135 -9.26 -12.61 -17.19
N TRP A 136 -8.67 -11.42 -17.22
CA TRP A 136 -7.73 -10.98 -16.20
C TRP A 136 -8.49 -10.62 -14.92
N ASP A 137 -8.10 -11.28 -13.83
CA ASP A 137 -8.58 -10.98 -12.50
C ASP A 137 -7.36 -10.83 -11.58
N GLY A 138 -7.12 -9.60 -11.12
CA GLY A 138 -6.02 -9.28 -10.21
C GLY A 138 -6.15 -9.95 -8.83
N ASN A 139 -7.33 -10.47 -8.48
CA ASN A 139 -7.59 -11.23 -7.25
C ASN A 139 -7.51 -12.74 -7.43
N ARG A 140 -7.24 -13.22 -8.65
CA ARG A 140 -7.12 -14.65 -8.91
C ARG A 140 -5.85 -15.20 -8.27
N VAL A 141 -6.03 -16.13 -7.35
CA VAL A 141 -4.92 -16.90 -6.78
C VAL A 141 -4.41 -17.86 -7.87
N LEU A 142 -3.12 -17.78 -8.18
CA LEU A 142 -2.46 -18.74 -9.08
C LEU A 142 -2.50 -20.14 -8.43
N PRO A 143 -2.73 -21.22 -9.20
CA PRO A 143 -2.78 -22.58 -8.67
C PRO A 143 -1.46 -23.02 -8.01
#